data_AF-A0A0M9ZRZ5-F1
#
_entry.id   AF-A0A0M9ZRZ5-F1
#
_cell.length_a   1.000
_cell.length_b   1.000
_cell.length_c   1.000
_cell.angle_alpha   90.00
_cell.angle_beta   90.00
_cell.angle_gamma   90.00
#
_symmetry.space_group_name_H-M   'P 1'
#
loop_
_entity.id
_entity.type
_entity.pdbx_description
1 polymer ?
#
loop_
_entity_poly.entity_id
_entity_poly.type
_entity_poly.pdbx_seq_one_letter_code
_entity_poly.pdbx_strand_id
1 'polypeptide(L)'
;MEGLLADLVRLAEIPSVAFPGYPEEPVRAAHDLLVELLRGIGVEHSERIDLPGTAPVIFAEIPPPDPAAPTVLLYSHYDVQPAGDERLWRSPPFEPTPIEGGLRGRGIADDENYANGAAAVRDRADE
;
A
#
# COMPACT_ATOMS: atom_id res chain seq x y z
N MET A 1 8.94 8.65 -11.10
CA MET A 1 9.04 9.08 -9.68
C MET A 1 7.84 9.92 -9.22
N GLU A 2 7.37 10.93 -9.97
CA GLU A 2 6.21 11.74 -9.55
C GLU A 2 4.91 10.91 -9.39
N GLY A 3 4.68 9.91 -10.25
CA GLY A 3 3.53 9.00 -10.13
C GLY A 3 3.52 8.20 -8.82
N LEU A 4 4.66 7.62 -8.42
CA LEU A 4 4.78 6.85 -7.17
C LEU A 4 4.44 7.70 -5.93
N LEU A 5 4.86 8.96 -5.92
CA LEU A 5 4.52 9.88 -4.83
C LEU A 5 3.02 10.18 -4.81
N ALA A 6 2.41 10.42 -5.97
CA ALA A 6 0.97 10.66 -6.06
C ALA A 6 0.16 9.43 -5.59
N ASP A 7 0.57 8.22 -5.95
CA ASP A 7 -0.07 6.99 -5.52
C ASP A 7 0.08 6.75 -4.00
N LEU A 8 1.25 7.06 -3.44
CA LEU A 8 1.44 7.02 -1.98
C LEU A 8 0.53 8.02 -1.25
N VAL A 9 0.39 9.24 -1.79
CA VAL A 9 -0.52 10.24 -1.21
C VAL A 9 -1.97 9.73 -1.26
N ARG A 10 -2.43 9.19 -2.40
CA ARG A 10 -3.77 8.61 -2.54
C ARG A 10 -4.02 7.48 -1.54
N LEU A 11 -3.03 6.63 -1.30
CA LEU A 11 -3.14 5.53 -0.36
C LEU A 11 -3.23 6.03 1.09
N ALA A 12 -2.34 6.96 1.47
CA ALA A 12 -2.27 7.51 2.83
C ALA A 12 -3.43 8.45 3.21
N GLU A 13 -4.23 8.89 2.24
CA GLU A 13 -5.51 9.58 2.48
C GLU A 13 -6.61 8.61 2.96
N ILE A 14 -6.43 7.30 2.77
CA ILE A 14 -7.40 6.28 3.18
C ILE A 14 -7.10 5.88 4.64
N PRO A 15 -8.02 6.10 5.60
CA PRO A 15 -7.80 5.72 6.99
C PRO A 15 -8.05 4.22 7.22
N SER A 16 -7.22 3.36 6.62
CA SER A 16 -7.29 1.89 6.60
C SER A 16 -6.98 1.24 7.96
N VAL A 17 -7.64 1.68 9.02
CA VAL A 17 -7.37 1.20 10.39
C VAL A 17 -8.03 -0.17 10.62
N ALA A 18 -7.25 -1.25 10.61
CA ALA A 18 -7.73 -2.62 10.85
C ALA A 18 -7.76 -2.99 12.34
N PHE A 19 -8.28 -2.10 13.20
CA PHE A 19 -8.39 -2.31 14.65
C PHE A 19 -9.86 -2.50 15.06
N PRO A 20 -10.19 -3.35 16.05
CA PRO A 20 -11.56 -3.50 16.51
C PRO A 20 -12.21 -2.16 16.90
N GLY A 21 -13.42 -1.91 16.39
CA GLY A 21 -14.17 -0.67 16.61
C GLY A 21 -13.97 0.41 15.56
N TYR A 22 -13.12 0.18 14.56
CA TYR A 22 -12.99 1.03 13.37
C TYR A 22 -13.81 0.44 12.20
N PRO A 23 -14.27 1.29 11.25
CA PRO A 23 -14.97 0.83 10.06
C PRO A 23 -14.06 -0.06 9.19
N GLU A 24 -14.63 -1.09 8.57
CA GLU A 24 -13.89 -1.97 7.66
C GLU A 24 -13.76 -1.38 6.25
N GLU A 25 -14.63 -0.43 5.90
CA GLU A 25 -14.75 0.13 4.56
C GLU A 25 -13.44 0.79 4.08
N PRO A 26 -12.72 1.60 4.89
CA PRO A 26 -11.43 2.16 4.47
C PRO A 26 -10.37 1.09 4.20
N VAL A 27 -10.34 0.00 4.98
CA VAL A 27 -9.41 -1.12 4.75
C VAL A 27 -9.70 -1.77 3.38
N ARG A 28 -10.98 -1.98 3.05
CA ARG A 28 -11.38 -2.49 1.73
C ARG A 28 -11.05 -1.51 0.61
N ALA A 29 -11.20 -0.21 0.83
CA ALA A 29 -10.83 0.81 -0.15
C ALA A 29 -9.32 0.85 -0.43
N ALA A 30 -8.48 0.73 0.61
CA ALA A 30 -7.02 0.64 0.44
C ALA A 30 -6.61 -0.62 -0.31
N HIS A 31 -7.25 -1.77 -0.02
CA HIS A 31 -7.08 -3.00 -0.79
C HIS A 31 -7.40 -2.78 -2.28
N ASP A 32 -8.57 -2.22 -2.58
CA ASP A 32 -9.04 -2.04 -3.96
C ASP A 32 -8.13 -1.07 -4.74
N LEU A 33 -7.65 0.01 -4.09
CA LEU A 33 -6.67 0.92 -4.67
C LEU A 33 -5.35 0.21 -4.98
N LEU A 34 -4.81 -0.60 -4.08
CA LEU A 34 -3.57 -1.34 -4.34
C LEU A 34 -3.72 -2.33 -5.50
N VAL A 35 -4.86 -3.02 -5.61
CA VAL A 35 -5.15 -3.89 -6.76
C VAL A 35 -5.22 -3.09 -8.07
N GLU A 36 -5.83 -1.89 -8.05
CA GLU A 36 -5.83 -0.97 -9.19
C GLU A 36 -4.40 -0.58 -9.59
N LEU A 37 -3.57 -0.17 -8.63
CA LEU A 37 -2.19 0.25 -8.87
C LEU A 37 -1.33 -0.88 -9.42
N LEU A 38 -1.43 -2.09 -8.86
CA LEU A 38 -0.75 -3.29 -9.35
C LEU A 38 -1.14 -3.62 -10.80
N ARG A 39 -2.42 -3.49 -11.15
CA ARG A 39 -2.87 -3.66 -12.54
C ARG A 39 -2.37 -2.55 -13.45
N GLY A 40 -2.29 -1.32 -12.95
CA GLY A 40 -1.81 -0.14 -13.68
C GLY A 40 -0.36 -0.27 -14.16
N ILE A 41 0.47 -1.01 -13.42
CA ILE A 41 1.86 -1.35 -13.80
C ILE A 41 1.96 -2.69 -14.56
N GLY A 42 0.81 -3.27 -14.90
CA GLY A 42 0.67 -4.50 -15.69
C GLY A 42 0.96 -5.80 -14.93
N VAL A 43 0.82 -5.85 -13.60
CA VAL A 43 0.75 -7.14 -12.90
C VAL A 43 -0.54 -7.83 -13.33
N GLU A 44 -0.42 -8.89 -14.14
CA GLU A 44 -1.56 -9.60 -14.73
C GLU A 44 -2.14 -10.65 -13.77
N HIS A 45 -1.30 -11.22 -12.91
CA HIS A 45 -1.69 -12.24 -11.94
C HIS A 45 -1.82 -11.61 -10.54
N SER A 46 -3.06 -11.31 -10.15
CA SER A 46 -3.41 -10.87 -8.79
C SER A 46 -4.66 -11.57 -8.31
N GLU A 47 -4.65 -12.08 -7.07
CA GLU A 47 -5.77 -12.77 -6.44
C GLU A 47 -6.10 -12.13 -5.10
N ARG A 48 -7.41 -12.07 -4.79
CA ARG A 48 -7.90 -11.73 -3.47
C ARG A 48 -8.11 -13.02 -2.68
N ILE A 49 -7.53 -13.08 -1.49
CA ILE A 49 -7.69 -14.21 -0.57
C ILE A 49 -8.44 -13.72 0.66
N ASP A 50 -9.66 -14.24 0.86
CA ASP A 50 -10.47 -13.95 2.04
C ASP A 50 -10.24 -15.02 3.12
N LEU A 51 -9.77 -14.60 4.30
CA LEU A 51 -9.58 -15.47 5.47
C LEU A 51 -10.51 -15.04 6.61
N PRO A 52 -11.05 -15.98 7.41
CA PRO A 52 -11.97 -15.65 8.50
C PRO A 52 -11.33 -14.69 9.52
N GLY A 53 -12.03 -13.58 9.82
CA GLY A 53 -11.63 -12.64 10.87
C GLY A 53 -10.44 -11.74 10.52
N THR A 54 -10.11 -11.58 9.23
CA THR A 54 -8.99 -10.75 8.77
C THR A 54 -9.40 -9.86 7.60
N ALA A 55 -8.63 -8.81 7.35
CA ALA A 55 -8.73 -8.05 6.12
C ALA A 55 -8.33 -8.93 4.90
N PRO A 56 -8.87 -8.65 3.69
CA PRO A 56 -8.55 -9.43 2.50
C PRO A 56 -7.05 -9.37 2.15
N VAL A 57 -6.44 -10.50 1.82
CA VAL A 57 -5.03 -10.52 1.40
C VAL A 57 -4.95 -10.33 -0.11
N ILE A 58 -4.02 -9.49 -0.55
CA ILE A 58 -3.64 -9.36 -1.96
C ILE A 58 -2.48 -10.32 -2.21
N PHE A 59 -2.70 -11.32 -3.05
CA PHE A 59 -1.62 -12.10 -3.66
C PHE A 59 -1.37 -11.57 -5.06
N ALA A 60 -0.11 -11.38 -5.42
CA ALA A 60 0.27 -10.93 -6.75
C ALA A 60 1.58 -11.60 -7.17
N GLU A 61 1.68 -11.94 -8.45
CA GLU A 61 2.83 -12.60 -9.01
C GLU A 61 3.25 -11.93 -10.33
N ILE A 62 4.55 -11.75 -10.48
CA ILE A 62 5.18 -11.37 -11.75
C ILE A 62 5.96 -12.60 -12.22
N PRO A 63 5.55 -13.25 -13.33
CA PRO A 63 6.28 -14.39 -13.87
C PRO A 63 7.73 -14.01 -14.17
N PRO A 64 8.71 -14.86 -13.87
CA PRO A 64 10.10 -14.54 -14.16
C PRO A 64 10.35 -14.55 -15.67
N PRO A 65 11.25 -13.70 -16.19
CA PRO A 65 11.65 -13.76 -17.60
C PRO A 65 12.41 -15.04 -17.95
N ASP A 66 13.09 -15.64 -16.97
CA ASP A 66 13.78 -16.93 -17.07
C ASP A 66 13.19 -17.92 -16.03
N PRO A 67 12.65 -19.09 -16.43
CA PRO A 67 12.18 -20.11 -15.49
C PRO A 67 13.21 -20.61 -14.48
N ALA A 68 14.50 -20.41 -14.72
CA ALA A 68 15.59 -20.74 -13.78
C ALA A 68 15.91 -19.60 -12.80
N ALA A 69 15.29 -18.41 -12.94
CA ALA A 69 15.50 -17.30 -12.02
C ALA A 69 14.99 -17.63 -10.61
N PRO A 70 15.65 -17.12 -9.55
CA PRO A 70 15.18 -17.30 -8.18
C PRO A 70 13.88 -16.52 -7.93
N THR A 71 12.99 -17.09 -7.13
CA THR A 71 11.78 -16.40 -6.65
C THR A 71 12.11 -15.51 -5.45
N VAL A 72 11.61 -14.27 -5.47
CA VAL A 72 11.66 -13.34 -4.33
C VAL A 72 10.23 -13.10 -3.83
N LEU A 73 10.02 -13.23 -2.52
CA LEU A 73 8.75 -12.85 -1.87
C LEU A 73 8.89 -11.46 -1.27
N LEU A 74 8.01 -10.55 -1.69
CA LEU A 74 7.81 -9.26 -1.04
C LEU A 74 6.55 -9.32 -0.18
N TYR A 75 6.68 -8.89 1.07
CA TYR A 75 5.58 -8.82 2.02
C TYR A 75 5.47 -7.39 2.54
N SER A 76 4.24 -6.90 2.63
CA SER A 76 3.88 -5.59 3.15
C SER A 76 2.44 -5.65 3.65
N HIS A 77 2.00 -4.61 4.36
CA HIS A 77 0.61 -4.45 4.78
C HIS A 77 0.08 -3.06 4.41
N TYR A 78 -1.24 -2.99 4.28
CA TYR A 78 -1.94 -1.77 3.83
C TYR A 78 -2.92 -1.24 4.87
N ASP A 79 -3.03 -1.92 6.01
CA ASP A 79 -3.68 -1.37 7.19
C ASP A 79 -2.72 -0.51 8.00
N VAL A 80 -3.29 0.42 8.75
CA VAL A 80 -2.53 1.40 9.53
C VAL A 80 -3.00 1.44 10.98
N GLN A 81 -2.12 1.89 11.87
CA GLN A 81 -2.50 2.12 13.26
C GLN A 81 -3.47 3.30 13.39
N PRO A 82 -4.34 3.31 14.43
CA PRO A 82 -5.10 4.49 14.81
C PRO A 82 -4.21 5.74 14.92
N ALA A 83 -4.79 6.91 14.59
CA ALA A 83 -4.09 8.18 14.72
C ALA A 83 -3.83 8.58 16.18
N GLY A 84 -4.61 8.05 17.13
CA GLY A 84 -4.54 8.44 18.54
C GLY A 84 -5.14 9.84 18.75
N ASP A 85 -4.54 10.65 19.62
CA ASP A 85 -4.99 12.01 19.88
C ASP A 85 -4.53 12.95 18.75
N GLU A 86 -5.47 13.33 17.87
CA GLU A 86 -5.22 14.21 16.73
C GLU A 86 -4.62 15.57 17.12
N ARG A 87 -4.84 16.06 18.35
CA ARG A 87 -4.28 17.33 18.82
C ARG A 87 -2.76 17.30 18.98
N LEU A 88 -2.16 16.10 19.06
CA LEU A 88 -0.72 15.91 19.12
C LEU A 88 -0.07 15.94 17.73
N TRP A 89 -0.87 15.90 16.67
CA TRP A 89 -0.38 15.94 15.30
C TRP A 89 -0.12 17.38 14.86
N ARG A 90 0.94 17.56 14.06
CA ARG A 90 1.30 18.87 13.47
C ARG A 90 0.56 19.16 12.15
N SER A 91 -0.07 18.13 11.57
CA SER A 91 -0.91 18.14 10.37
C SER A 91 -1.92 16.99 10.51
N PRO A 92 -3.09 17.04 9.87
CA PRO A 92 -4.06 15.94 10.01
C PRO A 92 -3.45 14.59 9.60
N PRO A 93 -3.72 13.51 10.33
CA PRO A 93 -3.02 12.23 10.18
C PRO A 93 -3.20 11.61 8.80
N PHE A 94 -4.38 11.77 8.19
CA PHE A 94 -4.73 11.22 6.88
C PHE A 94 -4.78 12.32 5.80
N GLU A 95 -4.07 13.43 6.01
CA GLU A 95 -3.80 14.44 4.98
C GLU A 95 -2.26 14.52 4.79
N PRO A 96 -1.69 13.70 3.89
CA PRO A 96 -0.25 13.66 3.67
C PRO A 96 0.32 15.05 3.39
N THR A 97 1.14 15.54 4.32
CA THR A 97 1.62 16.92 4.32
C THR A 97 3.11 16.96 3.96
N PRO A 98 3.53 17.73 2.95
CA PRO A 98 4.94 17.92 2.64
C PRO A 98 5.72 18.52 3.81
N ILE A 99 6.90 17.96 4.06
CA ILE A 99 7.87 18.45 5.04
C ILE A 99 9.26 18.49 4.39
N GLU A 100 10.22 19.13 5.05
CA GLU A 100 11.61 19.06 4.61
C GLU A 100 12.08 17.60 4.55
N GLY A 101 12.42 17.13 3.35
CA GLY A 101 12.92 15.78 3.13
C GLY A 101 11.87 14.68 3.01
N GLY A 102 10.56 14.97 2.99
CA GLY A 102 9.55 13.92 2.79
C GLY A 102 8.10 14.32 3.00
N LEU A 103 7.27 13.32 3.33
CA LEU A 103 5.85 13.48 3.69
C LEU A 103 5.63 13.13 5.16
N ARG A 104 4.66 13.81 5.78
CA ARG A 104 4.11 13.46 7.08
C ARG A 104 2.66 13.02 6.93
N GLY A 105 2.37 11.82 7.41
CA GLY A 105 1.03 11.26 7.48
C GLY A 105 1.10 9.91 8.20
N ARG A 106 -0.05 9.42 8.68
CA ARG A 106 -0.22 8.02 9.08
C ARG A 106 -0.02 7.14 7.83
N GLY A 107 0.50 5.93 8.00
CA GLY A 107 0.69 4.97 6.91
C GLY A 107 1.96 5.18 6.07
N ILE A 108 2.38 6.43 5.87
CA ILE A 108 3.51 6.81 5.00
C ILE A 108 4.80 6.01 5.22
N ALA A 109 5.13 5.66 6.46
CA ALA A 109 6.37 4.92 6.78
C ALA A 109 6.12 3.48 7.25
N ASP A 110 4.87 3.14 7.56
CA ASP A 110 4.46 1.88 8.19
C ASP A 110 3.00 1.60 7.75
N ASP A 111 2.80 0.92 6.63
CA ASP A 111 3.82 0.38 5.69
C ASP A 111 3.50 0.71 4.23
N GLU A 112 2.65 1.72 4.01
CA GLU A 112 2.03 2.02 2.71
C GLU A 112 3.04 2.41 1.63
N ASN A 113 4.19 2.97 2.00
CA ASN A 113 5.28 3.24 1.06
C ASN A 113 5.87 1.96 0.47
N TYR A 114 5.97 0.87 1.24
CA TYR A 114 6.47 -0.42 0.74
C TYR A 114 5.39 -1.17 -0.04
N ALA A 115 4.12 -1.08 0.38
CA ALA A 115 2.99 -1.61 -0.36
C ALA A 115 2.90 -1.00 -1.76
N ASN A 116 3.09 0.32 -1.86
CA ASN A 116 3.18 1.04 -3.13
C ASN A 116 4.49 0.76 -3.87
N GLY A 117 5.60 0.57 -3.15
CA GLY A 117 6.93 0.31 -3.72
C GLY A 117 7.08 -1.06 -4.41
N ALA A 118 6.32 -2.08 -4.00
CA ALA A 118 6.29 -3.39 -4.68
C ALA A 118 5.87 -3.28 -6.16
N ALA A 119 5.13 -2.22 -6.51
CA ALA A 119 4.78 -1.90 -7.88
C ALA A 119 6.01 -1.50 -8.75
N ALA A 120 7.06 -0.94 -8.15
CA ALA A 120 8.22 -0.45 -8.90
C ALA A 120 9.19 -1.55 -9.37
N VAL A 121 9.00 -2.81 -8.95
CA VAL A 121 9.92 -3.92 -9.26
C VAL A 121 9.94 -4.27 -10.75
N ARG A 122 8.87 -3.98 -11.50
CA ARG A 122 8.83 -4.24 -12.94
C ARG A 122 9.72 -3.29 -13.76
N ASP A 123 9.88 -2.05 -13.33
CA ASP A 123 10.62 -1.01 -14.08
C ASP A 123 12.11 -1.37 -14.27
N ARG A 124 12.63 -2.35 -13.50
CA ARG A 124 14.00 -2.88 -13.62
C ARG A 124 14.11 -4.26 -14.28
N ALA A 125 13.00 -4.93 -14.56
CA ALA A 125 13.03 -6.23 -15.24
C ALA A 125 13.08 -6.09 -16.77
N ASP A 126 12.76 -4.90 -17.28
CA ASP A 126 12.77 -4.56 -18.71
C ASP A 126 14.06 -3.82 -19.18
N GLU A 127 15.05 -3.63 -18.29
CA GLU A 127 16.42 -3.13 -18.58
C GLU A 127 17.45 -4.28 -18.64
#